data_AF-A0ABD5BDU6-F1
#
_entry.id   AF-A0ABD5BDU6-F1
#
_cell.length_a   1.000
_cell.length_b   1.000
_cell.length_c   1.000
_cell.angle_alpha   90.00
_cell.angle_beta   90.00
_cell.angle_gamma   90.00
#
_symmetry.space_group_name_H-M   'P 1'
#
loop_
_entity.id
_entity.type
_entity.pdbx_description
1 polymer ?
#
loop_
_entity_poly.entity_id
_entity_poly.type
_entity_poly.pdbx_seq_one_letter_code
_entity_poly.pdbx_strand_id
1 'polypeptide(L)'
;MGTFDVLSGIEYYINNPNCSDREKAAIPPGTYWIVDRPKGSIANQIRSELVDLYHLYKNRHSEWFGLFSNETMSDYTVVNGAIRNSFRLHPLNTDGTGVSWGCITLYQASDFQILRDALLRRRKVRVPGGRGLMAYGRIDVQGVPDYSKCVVSR
;
A
#
# COMPACT_ATOMS: atom_id res chain seq x y z
N MET A 1 -0.53 19.82 -6.53
CA MET A 1 -0.14 18.40 -6.53
C MET A 1 -0.18 17.93 -7.97
N GLY A 2 0.79 17.13 -8.39
CA GLY A 2 0.87 16.60 -9.76
C GLY A 2 0.16 15.26 -9.91
N THR A 3 0.32 14.66 -11.08
CA THR A 3 -0.08 13.27 -11.39
C THR A 3 1.17 12.40 -11.33
N PHE A 4 1.05 11.20 -10.77
CA PHE A 4 2.16 10.24 -10.64
C PHE A 4 1.68 8.87 -11.11
N ASP A 5 2.54 8.17 -11.86
CA ASP A 5 2.25 6.81 -12.29
C ASP A 5 2.56 5.82 -11.17
N VAL A 6 1.62 4.90 -10.95
CA VAL A 6 1.69 3.88 -9.90
C VAL A 6 1.31 2.51 -10.43
N LEU A 7 1.79 1.49 -9.72
CA LEU A 7 1.35 0.11 -9.90
C LEU A 7 0.95 -0.52 -8.57
N SER A 8 0.07 -1.50 -8.65
CA SER A 8 -0.33 -2.33 -7.53
C SER A 8 -0.51 -3.77 -7.95
N GLY A 9 0.09 -4.70 -7.22
CA GLY A 9 0.10 -6.12 -7.59
C GLY A 9 1.36 -6.52 -8.35
N ILE A 10 1.48 -7.82 -8.60
CA ILE A 10 2.58 -8.41 -9.38
C ILE A 10 2.05 -9.27 -10.52
N GLU A 11 2.91 -9.52 -11.51
CA GLU A 11 2.62 -10.43 -12.63
C GLU A 11 1.27 -10.10 -13.29
N TYR A 12 0.41 -11.10 -13.43
CA TYR A 12 -0.92 -11.00 -14.05
C TYR A 12 -1.97 -10.30 -13.17
N TYR A 13 -1.61 -9.86 -11.95
CA TYR A 13 -2.50 -9.11 -11.06
C TYR A 13 -2.29 -7.60 -11.07
N ILE A 14 -1.29 -7.09 -11.81
CA ILE A 14 -0.97 -5.66 -11.83
C ILE A 14 -2.22 -4.87 -12.24
N ASN A 15 -2.64 -3.96 -11.36
CA ASN A 15 -3.75 -3.04 -11.53
C ASN A 15 -5.09 -3.72 -11.91
N ASN A 16 -5.27 -5.01 -11.57
CA ASN A 16 -6.49 -5.74 -11.85
C ASN A 16 -7.39 -5.81 -10.59
N PRO A 17 -8.43 -4.96 -10.49
CA PRO A 17 -9.29 -4.92 -9.29
C PRO A 17 -10.09 -6.21 -9.09
N ASN A 18 -10.40 -6.94 -10.17
CA ASN A 18 -11.15 -8.20 -10.11
C ASN A 18 -10.39 -9.27 -9.31
N CYS A 19 -9.08 -9.14 -9.16
CA CYS A 19 -8.26 -10.11 -8.42
C CYS A 19 -7.86 -9.62 -7.03
N SER A 20 -8.39 -8.47 -6.57
CA SER A 20 -7.93 -7.82 -5.34
C SER A 20 -8.24 -8.60 -4.05
N ASP A 21 -9.01 -9.68 -4.12
CA ASP A 21 -9.20 -10.65 -3.04
C ASP A 21 -8.03 -11.65 -2.90
N ARG A 22 -7.11 -11.72 -3.87
CA ARG A 22 -6.00 -12.69 -3.88
C ARG A 22 -4.71 -12.15 -3.25
N GLU A 23 -3.88 -13.06 -2.73
CA GLU A 23 -2.56 -12.69 -2.21
C GLU A 23 -1.70 -12.01 -3.30
N LYS A 24 -0.94 -10.98 -2.93
CA LYS A 24 -0.05 -10.20 -3.81
C LYS A 24 -0.71 -9.50 -5.01
N ALA A 25 -2.04 -9.56 -5.15
CA ALA A 25 -2.77 -8.84 -6.19
C ALA A 25 -2.89 -7.34 -5.89
N ALA A 26 -3.44 -6.57 -6.82
CA ALA A 26 -3.68 -5.13 -6.63
C ALA A 26 -4.40 -4.82 -5.31
N ILE A 27 -4.11 -3.64 -4.76
CA ILE A 27 -4.82 -3.10 -3.60
C ILE A 27 -6.32 -3.04 -3.93
N PRO A 28 -7.20 -3.51 -3.05
CA PRO A 28 -8.64 -3.45 -3.27
C PRO A 28 -9.15 -2.01 -3.44
N PRO A 29 -10.11 -1.76 -4.35
CA PRO A 29 -10.81 -0.48 -4.39
C PRO A 29 -11.40 -0.12 -3.02
N GLY A 30 -11.31 1.16 -2.65
CA GLY A 30 -11.70 1.65 -1.32
C GLY A 30 -10.92 2.88 -0.88
N THR A 31 -11.26 3.41 0.30
CA THR A 31 -10.58 4.56 0.90
C THR A 31 -9.56 4.10 1.92
N TYR A 32 -8.35 4.64 1.86
CA TYR A 32 -7.23 4.33 2.75
C TYR A 32 -6.64 5.58 3.38
N TRP A 33 -6.34 5.53 4.67
CA TRP A 33 -5.64 6.57 5.41
C TRP A 33 -4.14 6.42 5.26
N ILE A 34 -3.47 7.50 4.87
CA ILE A 34 -2.01 7.56 4.81
C ILE A 34 -1.49 7.83 6.21
N VAL A 35 -0.85 6.84 6.83
CA VAL A 35 -0.38 6.91 8.21
C VAL A 35 1.13 6.71 8.27
N ASP A 36 1.74 6.98 9.44
CA ASP A 36 3.09 6.48 9.67
C ASP A 36 3.11 4.99 9.43
N ARG A 37 4.17 4.46 8.81
CA ARG A 37 4.36 3.02 8.79
C ARG A 37 4.38 2.51 10.24
N PRO A 38 3.50 1.54 10.59
CA PRO A 38 3.44 1.02 11.95
C PRO A 38 4.81 0.48 12.40
N LYS A 39 5.33 1.01 13.50
CA LYS A 39 6.52 0.50 14.19
C LYS A 39 6.01 -0.35 15.36
N GLY A 40 5.77 -1.65 15.13
CA GLY A 40 5.11 -2.54 16.10
C GLY A 40 5.94 -2.87 17.36
N SER A 41 5.44 -3.79 18.21
CA SER A 41 6.21 -4.43 19.30
C SER A 41 7.17 -5.52 18.77
N ILE A 42 8.21 -5.83 19.55
CA ILE A 42 9.48 -6.48 19.15
C ILE A 42 9.33 -7.92 18.57
N ALA A 43 8.30 -8.69 18.93
CA ALA A 43 8.18 -10.10 18.49
C ALA A 43 7.55 -10.28 17.07
N ASN A 44 6.70 -9.34 16.63
CA ASN A 44 6.02 -9.39 15.32
C ASN A 44 6.67 -8.48 14.26
N GLN A 45 7.58 -7.58 14.67
CA GLN A 45 8.58 -6.97 13.76
C GLN A 45 9.40 -8.05 13.03
N ILE A 46 9.53 -9.25 13.62
CA ILE A 46 10.47 -10.29 13.22
C ILE A 46 9.91 -11.27 12.17
N ARG A 47 8.60 -11.52 11.98
CA ARG A 47 8.23 -12.65 11.07
C ARG A 47 8.18 -12.33 9.55
N SER A 48 7.81 -11.13 9.10
CA SER A 48 7.59 -10.89 7.66
C SER A 48 8.38 -9.73 7.05
N GLU A 49 8.99 -8.86 7.86
CA GLU A 49 10.11 -8.04 7.40
C GLU A 49 11.36 -8.90 7.08
N LEU A 50 11.45 -10.13 7.61
CA LEU A 50 12.71 -10.86 7.75
C LEU A 50 13.22 -11.67 6.56
N VAL A 51 12.52 -11.80 5.43
CA VAL A 51 13.10 -12.53 4.27
C VAL A 51 13.07 -11.72 2.98
N ASP A 52 12.02 -10.92 2.74
CA ASP A 52 11.72 -10.43 1.39
C ASP A 52 12.28 -9.05 1.00
N LEU A 53 13.08 -8.40 1.83
CA LEU A 53 13.47 -7.01 1.60
C LEU A 53 14.97 -6.75 1.39
N TYR A 54 15.84 -7.58 1.98
CA TYR A 54 17.28 -7.32 1.99
C TYR A 54 17.97 -7.47 0.62
N HIS A 55 17.34 -8.17 -0.34
CA HIS A 55 17.91 -8.39 -1.67
C HIS A 55 17.13 -7.77 -2.83
N LEU A 56 15.87 -7.35 -2.61
CA LEU A 56 14.97 -6.90 -3.68
C LEU A 56 14.75 -5.39 -3.72
N TYR A 57 15.02 -4.67 -2.64
CA TYR A 57 14.75 -3.23 -2.57
C TYR A 57 15.97 -2.43 -2.16
N LYS A 58 16.42 -1.56 -3.07
CA LYS A 58 17.53 -0.61 -2.86
C LYS A 58 17.07 0.72 -2.26
N ASN A 59 15.82 0.83 -1.79
CA ASN A 59 15.22 2.06 -1.27
C ASN A 59 15.05 2.04 0.26
N ARG A 60 14.80 3.20 0.86
CA ARG A 60 14.73 3.38 2.32
C ARG A 60 13.31 3.06 2.84
N HIS A 61 13.10 1.83 3.29
CA HIS A 61 11.80 1.37 3.83
C HIS A 61 11.29 2.15 5.06
N SER A 62 12.19 2.84 5.76
CA SER A 62 11.83 3.75 6.85
C SER A 62 11.06 4.99 6.36
N GLU A 63 11.11 5.28 5.05
CA GLU A 63 10.44 6.43 4.43
C GLU A 63 9.02 6.11 3.97
N TRP A 64 8.66 4.84 3.88
CA TRP A 64 7.36 4.37 3.41
C TRP A 64 6.23 4.76 4.37
N PHE A 65 5.01 4.88 3.83
CA PHE A 65 3.81 5.09 4.63
C PHE A 65 2.97 3.81 4.73
N GLY A 66 2.21 3.70 5.81
CA GLY A 66 1.15 2.69 5.93
C GLY A 66 -0.15 3.18 5.26
N LEU A 67 -0.92 2.25 4.69
CA LEU A 67 -2.24 2.52 4.13
C LEU A 67 -3.30 1.74 4.92
N PHE A 68 -3.97 2.42 5.84
CA PHE A 68 -4.97 1.80 6.71
C PHE A 68 -6.35 1.90 6.08
N SER A 69 -7.11 0.80 6.05
CA SER A 69 -8.46 0.81 5.47
C SER A 69 -9.37 1.76 6.26
N ASN A 70 -10.19 2.53 5.56
CA ASN A 70 -11.23 3.36 6.18
C ASN A 70 -12.36 2.52 6.79
N GLU A 71 -12.51 1.25 6.43
CA GLU A 71 -13.55 0.39 6.99
C GLU A 71 -13.13 -0.21 8.34
N THR A 72 -11.87 -0.66 8.45
CA THR A 72 -11.34 -1.30 9.66
C THR A 72 -10.54 -0.35 10.54
N MET A 73 -10.16 0.82 10.02
CA MET A 73 -9.21 1.76 10.62
C MET A 73 -7.89 1.10 11.05
N SER A 74 -7.46 0.08 10.32
CA SER A 74 -6.31 -0.76 10.65
C SER A 74 -5.54 -1.19 9.41
N ASP A 75 -4.42 -1.88 9.60
CA ASP A 75 -3.50 -2.34 8.56
C ASP A 75 -4.02 -3.59 7.81
N TYR A 76 -5.33 -3.88 7.86
CA TYR A 76 -5.96 -4.99 7.18
C TYR A 76 -7.37 -4.62 6.69
N THR A 77 -7.89 -5.38 5.74
CA THR A 77 -9.28 -5.32 5.29
C THR A 77 -9.74 -6.72 4.87
N VAL A 78 -11.06 -6.93 4.82
CA VAL A 78 -11.66 -8.19 4.36
C VAL A 78 -12.33 -7.95 3.01
N VAL A 79 -11.94 -8.73 2.01
CA VAL A 79 -12.38 -8.57 0.62
C VAL A 79 -12.78 -9.92 0.09
N ASN A 80 -14.05 -10.09 -0.29
CA ASN A 80 -14.60 -11.36 -0.77
C ASN A 80 -14.28 -12.55 0.18
N GLY A 81 -14.35 -12.33 1.50
CA GLY A 81 -14.02 -13.33 2.52
C GLY A 81 -12.52 -13.55 2.77
N ALA A 82 -11.63 -12.94 1.98
CA ALA A 82 -10.17 -13.02 2.17
C ALA A 82 -9.64 -11.82 2.97
N ILE A 83 -8.67 -12.07 3.86
CA ILE A 83 -7.97 -11.01 4.58
C ILE A 83 -6.80 -10.51 3.74
N ARG A 84 -6.79 -9.21 3.42
CA ARG A 84 -5.64 -8.50 2.84
C ARG A 84 -5.09 -7.51 3.86
N ASN A 85 -3.78 -7.29 3.88
CA ASN A 85 -3.14 -6.48 4.91
C ASN A 85 -1.81 -5.87 4.46
N SER A 86 -1.22 -5.08 5.35
CA SER A 86 0.15 -4.56 5.25
C SER A 86 0.40 -3.68 4.03
N PHE A 87 -0.62 -2.95 3.57
CA PHE A 87 -0.51 -2.09 2.40
C PHE A 87 0.39 -0.88 2.67
N ARG A 88 1.23 -0.54 1.70
CA ARG A 88 2.20 0.57 1.80
C ARG A 88 2.06 1.52 0.61
N LEU A 89 2.45 2.77 0.84
CA LEU A 89 2.77 3.73 -0.21
C LEU A 89 4.29 3.88 -0.27
N HIS A 90 4.89 3.50 -1.39
CA HIS A 90 6.34 3.47 -1.56
C HIS A 90 6.74 3.57 -3.03
N PRO A 91 8.02 3.79 -3.38
CA PRO A 91 8.47 3.68 -4.76
C PRO A 91 8.96 2.26 -5.08
N LEU A 92 9.14 1.99 -6.37
CA LEU A 92 10.12 1.02 -6.84
C LEU A 92 11.54 1.45 -6.43
N ASN A 93 12.53 0.62 -6.75
CA ASN A 93 13.92 1.00 -6.62
C ASN A 93 14.31 2.05 -7.65
N THR A 94 15.42 2.74 -7.40
CA THR A 94 15.98 3.73 -8.32
C THR A 94 16.40 3.15 -9.66
N ASP A 95 16.63 1.83 -9.74
CA ASP A 95 16.91 1.09 -10.98
C ASP A 95 15.66 0.48 -11.63
N GLY A 96 14.46 0.82 -11.12
CA GLY A 96 13.18 0.32 -11.62
C GLY A 96 12.82 -1.11 -11.17
N THR A 97 13.66 -1.76 -10.35
CA THR A 97 13.36 -3.08 -9.78
C THR A 97 12.49 -2.98 -8.51
N GLY A 98 12.04 -4.11 -7.99
CA GLY A 98 11.15 -4.20 -6.83
C GLY A 98 9.79 -4.76 -7.21
N VAL A 99 8.92 -4.97 -6.20
CA VAL A 99 7.59 -5.54 -6.40
C VAL A 99 6.51 -4.71 -5.68
N SER A 100 5.25 -5.00 -5.97
CA SER A 100 4.12 -4.38 -5.28
C SER A 100 3.12 -5.45 -4.88
N TRP A 101 3.21 -5.97 -3.66
CA TRP A 101 2.32 -7.04 -3.20
C TRP A 101 0.96 -6.50 -2.73
N GLY A 102 0.32 -5.72 -3.60
CA GLY A 102 -0.89 -4.96 -3.29
C GLY A 102 -0.63 -3.62 -2.61
N CYS A 103 0.58 -3.08 -2.71
CA CYS A 103 0.88 -1.72 -2.28
C CYS A 103 0.47 -0.72 -3.37
N ILE A 104 0.46 0.57 -3.05
CA ILE A 104 0.50 1.61 -4.07
C ILE A 104 1.98 1.96 -4.28
N THR A 105 2.52 1.57 -5.43
CA THR A 105 3.95 1.66 -5.69
C THR A 105 4.22 2.63 -6.83
N LEU A 106 4.89 3.75 -6.55
CA LEU A 106 5.27 4.71 -7.58
C LEU A 106 6.39 4.13 -8.43
N TYR A 107 6.30 4.29 -9.75
CA TYR A 107 7.36 3.82 -10.65
C TYR A 107 8.67 4.56 -10.40
N GLN A 108 8.60 5.88 -10.23
CA GLN A 108 9.77 6.72 -10.04
C GLN A 108 10.01 7.04 -8.56
N ALA A 109 11.23 6.75 -8.09
CA ALA A 109 11.62 7.09 -6.71
C ALA A 109 11.60 8.61 -6.45
N SER A 110 11.90 9.44 -7.46
CA SER A 110 11.81 10.90 -7.37
C SER A 110 10.39 11.38 -7.09
N ASP A 111 9.40 10.80 -7.75
CA ASP A 111 7.99 11.14 -7.61
C ASP A 111 7.51 10.81 -6.19
N PHE A 112 7.99 9.70 -5.64
CA PHE A 112 7.73 9.35 -4.26
C PHE A 112 8.30 10.38 -3.29
N GLN A 113 9.52 10.87 -3.51
CA GLN A 113 10.08 11.90 -2.64
C GLN A 113 9.27 13.21 -2.72
N ILE A 114 8.84 13.62 -3.92
CA ILE A 114 7.96 14.79 -4.11
C ILE A 114 6.65 14.62 -3.32
N LEU A 115 5.98 13.47 -3.48
CA LEU A 115 4.73 13.16 -2.79
C LEU A 115 4.94 13.08 -1.27
N ARG A 116 6.01 12.43 -0.83
CA ARG A 116 6.38 12.26 0.57
C ARG A 116 6.62 13.59 1.26
N ASP A 117 7.41 14.47 0.66
CA ASP A 117 7.69 15.80 1.21
C ASP A 117 6.43 16.67 1.26
N ALA A 118 5.55 16.52 0.28
CA ALA A 118 4.23 17.13 0.31
C ALA A 118 3.35 16.62 1.47
N LEU A 119 3.36 15.32 1.75
CA LEU A 119 2.60 14.72 2.85
C LEU A 119 3.17 15.12 4.21
N LEU A 120 4.49 15.08 4.39
CA LEU A 120 5.14 15.39 5.66
C LEU A 120 5.05 16.86 6.07
N ARG A 121 4.99 17.78 5.10
CA ARG A 121 4.79 19.22 5.39
C ARG A 121 3.39 19.52 5.93
N ARG A 122 2.43 18.60 5.80
CA ARG A 122 1.08 18.76 6.33
C ARG A 122 1.00 18.27 7.77
N ARG A 123 0.21 18.97 8.58
CA ARG A 123 -0.15 18.48 9.91
C ARG A 123 -1.05 17.26 9.76
N LYS A 124 -0.78 16.21 10.55
CA LYS A 124 -1.66 15.05 10.61
C LYS A 124 -3.03 15.44 11.13
N VAL A 125 -4.05 14.76 10.61
CA VAL A 125 -5.44 14.85 11.05
C VAL A 125 -5.80 13.63 11.87
N ARG A 126 -6.68 13.79 12.85
CA ARG A 126 -7.27 12.66 13.57
C ARG A 126 -8.27 11.97 12.67
N VAL A 127 -8.15 10.66 12.53
CA VAL A 127 -9.11 9.84 11.78
C VAL A 127 -10.39 9.67 12.62
N PRO A 128 -11.57 10.08 12.11
CA PRO A 128 -12.84 9.84 12.80
C PRO A 128 -13.06 8.35 13.09
N GLY A 129 -13.46 8.00 14.32
CA GLY A 129 -13.63 6.59 14.73
C GLY A 129 -12.32 5.79 14.87
N GLY A 130 -11.17 6.34 14.51
CA GLY A 130 -9.87 5.65 14.48
C GLY A 130 -9.16 5.50 15.83
N ARG A 131 -9.84 5.69 16.97
CA ARG A 131 -9.28 5.50 18.33
C ARG A 131 -7.90 6.16 18.55
N GLY A 132 -7.73 7.39 18.06
CA GLY A 132 -6.47 8.14 18.20
C GLY A 132 -5.52 8.02 17.01
N LEU A 133 -5.89 7.26 15.97
CA LEU A 133 -5.15 7.20 14.70
C LEU A 133 -4.99 8.60 14.08
N MET A 134 -3.77 8.90 13.67
CA MET A 134 -3.39 10.15 13.02
C MET A 134 -2.91 9.87 11.60
N ALA A 135 -3.42 10.61 10.61
CA ALA A 135 -3.13 10.40 9.21
C ALA A 135 -2.64 11.68 8.51
N TYR A 136 -1.77 11.55 7.52
CA TYR A 136 -1.31 12.63 6.64
C TYR A 136 -2.36 13.05 5.61
N GLY A 137 -3.30 12.15 5.32
CA GLY A 137 -4.35 12.34 4.33
C GLY A 137 -5.05 11.01 4.03
N ARG A 138 -5.83 10.98 2.95
CA ARG A 138 -6.51 9.80 2.44
C ARG A 138 -6.22 9.58 0.96
N ILE A 139 -6.30 8.33 0.52
CA ILE A 139 -6.25 7.90 -0.87
C ILE A 139 -7.56 7.17 -1.16
N ASP A 140 -8.21 7.54 -2.27
CA ASP A 140 -9.37 6.83 -2.78
C ASP A 140 -8.92 5.98 -3.97
N VAL A 141 -8.90 4.65 -3.80
CA VAL A 141 -8.60 3.69 -4.87
C VAL A 141 -9.91 3.39 -5.59
N GLN A 142 -9.94 3.68 -6.89
CA GLN A 142 -11.15 3.57 -7.70
C GLN A 142 -11.21 2.24 -8.45
N GLY A 143 -12.43 1.74 -8.67
CA GLY A 143 -12.71 0.50 -9.39
C GLY A 143 -13.92 -0.22 -8.81
N VAL A 144 -14.60 -1.02 -9.63
CA VAL A 144 -15.69 -1.91 -9.18
C VAL A 144 -15.27 -3.34 -9.50
N PRO A 145 -14.80 -4.11 -8.51
CA PRO A 145 -14.27 -5.44 -8.75
C PRO A 145 -15.39 -6.45 -9.00
N ASP A 146 -15.20 -7.30 -10.00
CA ASP A 146 -15.98 -8.53 -10.20
C ASP A 146 -15.05 -9.72 -10.01
N TYR A 147 -15.05 -10.26 -8.78
CA TYR A 147 -14.12 -11.33 -8.39
C TYR A 147 -14.31 -12.62 -9.19
N SER A 148 -15.51 -12.86 -9.73
CA SER A 148 -15.77 -13.99 -10.61
C SER A 148 -15.03 -13.90 -11.94
N LYS A 149 -14.62 -12.69 -12.34
CA LYS A 149 -13.88 -12.38 -13.58
C LYS A 149 -12.39 -12.18 -13.36
N CYS A 150 -11.82 -12.64 -12.23
CA CYS A 150 -10.37 -12.70 -12.09
C CYS A 150 -9.80 -13.79 -13.00
N VAL A 151 -9.55 -13.44 -14.26
CA VAL A 151 -8.88 -14.27 -15.25
C VAL A 151 -7.38 -14.04 -15.13
N VAL A 152 -6.66 -15.12 -14.87
CA VAL A 152 -5.19 -15.12 -14.80
C VAL A 152 -4.70 -16.01 -15.93
N SER A 153 -4.32 -15.41 -17.07
CA SER A 153 -3.66 -16.16 -18.13
C SER A 153 -2.23 -16.46 -17.68
N ARG A 154 -1.92 -17.75 -17.52
CA ARG A 154 -0.57 -18.25 -17.26
C ARG A 154 0.28 -18.21 -18.52
#